data_AF-A0A2S8ZNG8-F1
#
_entry.id   AF-A0A2S8ZNG8-F1
#
_cell.length_a   1.000
_cell.length_b   1.000
_cell.length_c   1.000
_cell.angle_alpha   90.00
_cell.angle_beta   90.00
_cell.angle_gamma   90.00
#
_symmetry.space_group_name_H-M   'P 1'
#
loop_
_entity.id
_entity.type
_entity.pdbx_description
1 polymer ?
#
loop_
_entity_poly.entity_id
_entity_poly.type
_entity_poly.pdbx_seq_one_letter_code
_entity_poly.pdbx_strand_id
1 'polypeptide(L)'
;MIRSVTVREPEWSPWDVRVVAEARRHERQSRGHHGRLLDEATDPNNMGRFTVPPPTTDFAAKALHEAQAEWKKAYGEQAGMDHLLWTVDLAD
;
A
#
# COMPACT_ATOMS: atom_id res chain seq x y z
N MET A 1 57.45 -13.88 -13.08
CA MET A 1 56.40 -13.86 -14.14
C MET A 1 55.10 -13.46 -13.45
N ILE A 2 54.62 -12.23 -13.66
CA ILE A 2 53.36 -11.74 -13.06
C ILE A 2 52.24 -12.05 -14.06
N ARG A 3 51.25 -12.85 -13.65
CA ARG A 3 50.01 -13.07 -14.42
C ARG A 3 48.97 -12.08 -13.90
N SER A 4 48.53 -11.15 -14.75
CA SER A 4 47.34 -10.34 -14.45
C SER A 4 46.10 -11.17 -14.77
N VAL A 5 45.17 -11.23 -13.82
CA VAL A 5 43.82 -11.78 -14.00
C VAL A 5 42.88 -10.59 -13.95
N THR A 6 42.21 -10.29 -15.07
CA THR A 6 41.13 -9.30 -15.08
C THR A 6 39.83 -10.04 -14.80
N VAL A 7 39.19 -9.70 -13.68
CA VAL A 7 37.83 -10.16 -13.38
C VAL A 7 36.87 -9.14 -13.96
N ARG A 8 35.82 -9.61 -14.63
CA ARG A 8 34.75 -8.72 -15.10
C ARG A 8 34.05 -8.12 -13.88
N GLU A 9 33.91 -6.80 -13.87
CA GLU A 9 33.09 -6.15 -12.85
C GLU A 9 31.63 -6.61 -12.98
N PRO A 10 30.95 -6.90 -11.86
CA PRO A 10 29.56 -7.31 -11.89
C PRO A 10 28.70 -6.17 -12.44
N GLU A 11 27.83 -6.49 -13.40
CA GLU A 11 26.89 -5.53 -14.00
C GLU A 11 25.89 -4.97 -12.96
N TRP A 12 25.67 -5.68 -11.86
CA TRP A 12 24.70 -5.34 -10.82
C TRP A 12 25.41 -5.26 -9.47
N SER A 13 25.15 -4.19 -8.72
CA SER A 13 25.65 -4.09 -7.36
C SER A 13 24.91 -5.09 -6.45
N PRO A 14 25.50 -5.47 -5.30
CA PRO A 14 24.78 -6.24 -4.28
C PRO A 14 23.47 -5.58 -3.83
N TRP A 15 23.40 -4.25 -3.87
CA TRP A 15 22.18 -3.50 -3.55
C TRP A 15 21.09 -3.70 -4.59
N ASP A 16 21.43 -3.62 -5.89
CA ASP A 16 20.46 -3.82 -6.98
C ASP A 16 19.84 -5.22 -6.93
N VAL A 17 20.69 -6.22 -6.69
CA VAL A 17 20.26 -7.62 -6.52
C VAL A 17 19.28 -7.72 -5.35
N ARG A 18 19.57 -7.06 -4.21
CA ARG A 18 18.69 -7.06 -3.04
C ARG A 18 17.35 -6.39 -3.33
N VAL A 19 17.36 -5.21 -3.96
CA VAL A 19 16.13 -4.47 -4.30
C VAL A 19 15.24 -5.30 -5.22
N VAL A 20 15.79 -5.90 -6.28
CA VAL A 20 15.02 -6.75 -7.18
C VAL A 20 14.50 -8.01 -6.50
N ALA A 21 15.32 -8.63 -5.63
CA ALA A 21 14.88 -9.79 -4.86
C ALA A 21 13.70 -9.46 -3.95
N GLU A 22 13.75 -8.32 -3.24
CA GLU A 22 12.66 -7.88 -2.37
C GLU A 22 11.42 -7.44 -3.16
N ALA A 23 11.59 -6.75 -4.30
CA ALA A 23 10.48 -6.40 -5.18
C ALA A 23 9.72 -7.65 -5.65
N ARG A 24 10.44 -8.70 -6.07
CA ARG A 24 9.83 -9.99 -6.45
C ARG A 24 9.14 -10.70 -5.29
N ARG A 25 9.64 -10.56 -4.06
CA ARG A 25 8.96 -11.09 -2.87
C ARG A 25 7.65 -10.35 -2.62
N HIS A 26 7.66 -9.03 -2.71
CA HIS A 26 6.47 -8.20 -2.57
C HIS A 26 5.44 -8.44 -3.67
N GLU A 27 5.86 -8.68 -4.90
CA GLU A 27 4.96 -9.00 -6.02
C GLU A 27 4.15 -10.28 -5.79
N ARG A 28 4.71 -11.25 -5.05
CA ARG A 28 4.05 -12.52 -4.73
C ARG A 28 3.19 -12.46 -3.47
N GLN A 29 3.11 -11.31 -2.81
CA GLN A 29 2.30 -11.15 -1.62
C GLN A 29 0.93 -10.56 -1.97
N SER A 30 -0.11 -11.09 -1.33
CA SER A 30 -1.43 -10.51 -1.39
C SER A 30 -1.42 -9.12 -0.74
N ARG A 31 -1.94 -8.10 -1.44
CA ARG A 31 -1.93 -6.68 -1.02
C ARG A 31 -3.15 -6.29 -0.17
N GLY A 32 -3.64 -7.22 0.66
CA GLY A 32 -4.81 -7.00 1.52
C GLY A 32 -6.13 -7.45 0.88
N HIS A 33 -7.25 -6.88 1.34
CA HIS A 33 -8.62 -7.37 1.06
C HIS A 33 -9.02 -7.43 -0.42
N HIS A 34 -8.35 -6.66 -1.29
CA HIS A 34 -8.62 -6.66 -2.74
C HIS A 34 -7.38 -7.04 -3.58
N GLY A 35 -6.23 -7.28 -2.95
CA GLY A 35 -4.99 -7.57 -3.66
C GLY A 35 -4.72 -9.07 -3.72
N ARG A 36 -5.36 -9.81 -4.64
CA ARG A 36 -4.96 -11.19 -4.97
C ARG A 36 -4.04 -11.21 -6.18
N LEU A 37 -3.21 -12.25 -6.29
CA LEU A 37 -2.37 -12.39 -7.47
C LEU A 37 -3.23 -12.67 -8.70
N LEU A 38 -2.79 -12.22 -9.87
CA LEU A 38 -3.59 -12.31 -11.09
C LEU A 38 -3.84 -13.77 -11.50
N ASP A 39 -2.84 -14.64 -11.30
CA ASP A 39 -2.95 -16.08 -11.55
C ASP A 39 -3.98 -16.74 -10.61
N GLU A 40 -3.97 -16.41 -9.31
CA GLU A 40 -4.98 -16.87 -8.36
C GLU A 40 -6.38 -16.38 -8.73
N ALA A 41 -6.51 -15.10 -9.10
CA ALA A 41 -7.79 -14.46 -9.41
C ALA A 41 -8.41 -14.93 -10.74
N THR A 42 -7.59 -15.47 -11.65
CA THR A 42 -8.02 -15.91 -12.99
C THR A 42 -8.00 -17.43 -13.18
N ASP A 43 -7.50 -18.20 -12.21
CA ASP A 43 -7.59 -19.67 -12.23
C ASP A 43 -9.07 -20.13 -12.24
N PRO A 44 -9.52 -20.87 -13.27
CA PRO A 44 -10.88 -21.40 -13.34
C PRO A 44 -11.26 -22.27 -12.13
N ASN A 45 -10.29 -22.92 -11.47
CA ASN A 45 -10.53 -23.72 -10.28
C ASN A 45 -10.92 -22.88 -9.05
N ASN A 46 -10.69 -21.56 -9.09
CA ASN A 46 -11.07 -20.64 -8.02
C ASN A 46 -12.43 -19.97 -8.26
N MET A 47 -13.11 -20.29 -9.36
CA MET A 47 -14.45 -19.77 -9.64
C MET A 47 -15.41 -20.11 -8.49
N GLY A 48 -16.04 -19.08 -7.93
CA GLY A 48 -16.97 -19.22 -6.80
C GLY A 48 -16.33 -19.45 -5.42
N ARG A 49 -14.98 -19.44 -5.31
CA ARG A 49 -14.27 -19.63 -4.04
C ARG A 49 -13.94 -18.31 -3.32
N PHE A 50 -14.14 -17.18 -4.00
CA PHE A 50 -13.95 -15.86 -3.41
C PHE A 50 -15.18 -15.41 -2.64
N THR A 51 -14.97 -14.93 -1.42
CA THR A 51 -16.01 -14.33 -0.58
C THR A 51 -15.68 -12.87 -0.32
N VAL A 52 -16.67 -12.00 -0.43
CA VAL A 52 -16.55 -10.59 -0.05
C VAL A 52 -17.11 -10.46 1.36
N PRO A 53 -16.29 -10.11 2.39
CA PRO A 53 -16.81 -9.87 3.73
C PRO A 53 -17.69 -8.61 3.74
N PRO A 54 -18.58 -8.44 4.73
CA PRO A 54 -19.29 -7.19 4.92
C PRO A 54 -18.29 -6.04 5.16
N PRO A 55 -18.67 -4.78 4.88
CA PRO A 55 -17.81 -3.64 5.14
C PRO A 55 -17.50 -3.51 6.63
N THR A 56 -16.24 -3.19 6.95
CA THR A 56 -15.81 -2.86 8.31
C THR A 56 -15.80 -1.34 8.47
N THR A 57 -16.23 -0.85 9.63
CA THR A 57 -16.09 0.58 9.96
C THR A 57 -14.64 0.93 10.24
N ASP A 58 -14.08 1.84 9.46
CA ASP A 58 -12.84 2.53 9.79
C ASP A 58 -13.16 3.66 10.78
N PHE A 59 -12.83 3.43 12.06
CA PHE A 59 -13.09 4.40 13.12
C PHE A 59 -12.27 5.67 12.96
N ALA A 60 -11.06 5.60 12.38
CA ALA A 60 -10.23 6.76 12.15
C ALA A 60 -10.83 7.65 11.04
N ALA A 61 -11.23 7.04 9.91
CA ALA A 61 -11.91 7.76 8.84
C ALA A 61 -13.26 8.34 9.28
N LYS A 62 -14.02 7.60 10.09
CA LYS A 62 -15.27 8.08 10.67
C LYS A 62 -15.03 9.33 11.54
N ALA A 63 -14.08 9.27 12.48
CA ALA A 63 -13.76 10.40 13.35
C ALA A 63 -13.30 11.63 12.55
N LEU A 64 -12.50 11.42 11.51
CA LEU A 64 -12.08 12.49 10.61
C LEU A 64 -13.27 13.18 9.92
N HIS A 65 -14.17 12.40 9.32
CA HIS A 65 -15.34 12.96 8.62
C HIS A 65 -16.28 13.69 9.58
N GLU A 66 -16.46 13.18 10.80
CA GLU A 66 -17.27 13.84 11.83
C GLU A 66 -16.66 15.19 12.21
N ALA A 67 -15.34 15.25 12.47
CA ALA A 67 -14.66 16.49 12.82
C ALA A 67 -14.68 17.54 11.67
N GLN A 68 -14.52 17.09 10.42
CA GLN A 68 -14.65 17.96 9.24
C GLN A 68 -16.07 18.50 9.07
N ALA A 69 -17.09 17.67 9.32
CA ALA A 69 -18.48 18.10 9.26
C ALA A 69 -18.81 19.13 10.36
N GLU A 70 -18.30 18.93 11.57
CA GLU A 70 -18.42 19.89 12.67
C GLU A 70 -17.76 21.22 12.35
N TRP A 71 -16.55 21.21 11.79
CA TRP A 71 -15.86 22.41 11.35
C TRP A 71 -16.67 23.17 10.29
N LYS A 72 -17.14 22.47 9.26
CA LYS A 72 -17.99 23.06 8.21
C LYS A 72 -19.27 23.66 8.79
N LYS A 73 -19.86 23.04 9.80
CA LYS A 73 -21.05 23.57 10.50
C LYS A 73 -20.72 24.82 11.31
N ALA A 74 -19.57 24.86 11.98
CA ALA A 74 -19.15 25.98 12.81
C ALA A 74 -18.74 27.22 12.00
N TYR A 75 -18.09 27.02 10.85
CA TYR A 75 -17.45 28.11 10.09
C TYR A 75 -18.02 28.33 8.68
N GLY A 76 -19.01 27.54 8.26
CA GLY A 76 -19.67 27.66 6.96
C GLY A 76 -18.90 27.00 5.81
N GLU A 77 -19.52 26.91 4.64
CA GLU A 77 -18.90 26.28 3.45
C GLU A 77 -17.69 27.06 2.93
N GLN A 78 -17.59 28.35 3.24
CA GLN A 78 -16.45 29.18 2.84
C GLN A 78 -15.18 28.94 3.67
N ALA A 79 -15.24 28.11 4.71
CA ALA A 79 -14.12 27.85 5.61
C ALA A 79 -12.94 27.08 4.98
N GLY A 80 -12.93 26.87 3.65
CA GLY A 80 -11.78 26.46 2.85
C GLY A 80 -10.95 25.32 3.46
N MET A 81 -11.44 24.08 3.34
CA MET A 81 -10.72 22.91 3.88
C MET A 81 -9.75 22.27 2.88
N ASP A 82 -9.73 22.73 1.64
CA ASP A 82 -8.95 22.20 0.52
C ASP A 82 -7.43 22.37 0.67
N HIS A 83 -7.01 23.24 1.58
CA HIS A 83 -5.59 23.47 1.90
C HIS A 83 -5.22 23.03 3.33
N LEU A 84 -6.16 22.43 4.08
CA LEU A 84 -5.94 22.00 5.46
C LEU A 84 -5.54 20.53 5.52
N LEU A 85 -4.52 20.23 6.33
CA LEU A 85 -4.11 18.86 6.64
C LEU A 85 -4.73 18.43 7.97
N TRP A 86 -5.48 17.34 7.94
CA TRP A 86 -6.08 16.73 9.11
C TRP A 86 -5.30 15.46 9.48
N THR A 87 -4.98 15.32 10.77
CA THR A 87 -4.34 14.12 11.32
C THR A 87 -5.34 13.44 12.25
N VAL A 88 -5.35 12.10 12.24
CA VAL A 88 -6.13 11.30 13.18
C VAL A 88 -5.17 10.53 14.08
N ASP A 89 -5.21 10.83 15.36
CA ASP A 89 -4.41 10.15 16.38
C ASP A 89 -5.29 9.17 17.17
N LEU A 90 -4.71 8.04 17.57
CA LEU A 90 -5.37 7.10 18.47
C LEU A 90 -5.27 7.66 19.89
N ALA A 91 -6.41 7.85 20.56
CA ALA A 91 -6.44 8.26 21.96
C ALA A 91 -6.11 7.07 22.88
N ASP A 92 -5.37 7.34 23.95
CA ASP A 92 -5.02 6.38 25.01
C ASP A 92 -6.20 6.02 25.93
#